data_AF-A0A973FLZ4-F1
#
_entry.id   AF-A0A973FLZ4-F1
#
_cell.length_a   1.000
_cell.length_b   1.000
_cell.length_c   1.000
_cell.angle_alpha   90.00
_cell.angle_beta   90.00
_cell.angle_gamma   90.00
#
_symmetry.space_group_name_H-M   'P 1'
#
loop_
_entity.id
_entity.type
_entity.pdbx_description
1 polymer ?
#
loop_
_entity_poly.entity_id
_entity_poly.type
_entity_poly.pdbx_seq_one_letter_code
_entity_poly.pdbx_strand_id
1 'polypeptide(L)' 'MNTADLQTLIDLPGIGPALAARIIAYRDEKGPFATVDSLVDVQGIGPNNINEFRSLITAE' A
#
# COMPACT_ATOMS: atom_id res chain seq x y z
N MET A 1 -2.93 -4.04 -6.22
CA MET A 1 -2.85 -3.12 -5.06
C MET A 1 -4.07 -2.20 -5.01
N ASN A 2 -4.53 -1.71 -6.17
CA ASN A 2 -5.68 -0.81 -6.29
C ASN A 2 -7.01 -1.47 -5.89
N THR A 3 -7.05 -2.79 -5.95
CA THR A 3 -8.21 -3.63 -5.62
C THR A 3 -8.10 -4.32 -4.26
N ALA A 4 -7.00 -4.16 -3.54
CA ALA A 4 -6.79 -4.85 -2.26
C ALA A 4 -7.71 -4.27 -1.17
N ASP A 5 -8.33 -5.14 -0.38
CA ASP A 5 -9.12 -4.76 0.79
C ASP A 5 -8.22 -4.53 2.00
N LEU A 6 -8.77 -3.89 3.04
CA LEU A 6 -8.04 -3.56 4.27
C LEU A 6 -7.37 -4.79 4.87
N GLN A 7 -8.05 -5.94 4.94
CA GLN A 7 -7.47 -7.16 5.50
C GLN A 7 -6.30 -7.69 4.66
N THR A 8 -6.43 -7.68 3.33
CA THR A 8 -5.34 -8.08 2.42
C THR A 8 -4.12 -7.19 2.59
N LEU A 9 -4.32 -5.90 2.80
CA LEU A 9 -3.24 -4.96 3.08
C LEU A 9 -2.59 -5.26 4.43
N ILE A 10 -3.38 -5.52 5.48
CA ILE A 10 -2.88 -5.85 6.83
C ILE A 10 -2.09 -7.16 6.87
N ASP A 11 -2.41 -8.10 5.98
CA ASP A 11 -1.69 -9.37 5.87
C ASP A 11 -0.24 -9.18 5.36
N LEU A 12 0.06 -8.02 4.77
CA LEU A 12 1.40 -7.71 4.30
C LEU A 12 2.36 -7.45 5.47
N PRO A 13 3.59 -7.99 5.43
CA PRO A 13 4.58 -7.80 6.47
C PRO A 13 4.91 -6.30 6.63
N GLY A 14 4.74 -5.79 7.84
CA GLY A 14 5.00 -4.37 8.15
C GLY A 14 3.85 -3.41 7.78
N ILE A 15 2.71 -3.89 7.27
CA ILE A 15 1.47 -3.11 7.16
C ILE A 15 0.58 -3.38 8.37
N GLY A 16 0.46 -2.38 9.25
CA GLY A 16 -0.58 -2.41 10.29
C GLY A 16 -1.94 -1.91 9.79
N PRO A 17 -3.02 -2.08 10.58
CA PRO A 17 -4.36 -1.58 10.25
C PRO A 17 -4.40 -0.07 9.98
N ALA A 18 -3.58 0.71 10.68
CA ALA A 18 -3.46 2.14 10.44
C ALA A 18 -2.86 2.47 9.06
N LEU A 19 -1.87 1.69 8.62
CA LEU A 19 -1.21 1.89 7.33
C LEU A 19 -2.11 1.43 6.19
N ALA A 20 -2.77 0.28 6.34
CA ALA A 20 -3.75 -0.22 5.38
C ALA A 20 -4.89 0.80 5.14
N ALA A 21 -5.44 1.36 6.21
CA ALA A 21 -6.46 2.40 6.11
C ALA A 21 -5.95 3.64 5.34
N ARG A 22 -4.69 4.05 5.56
CA ARG A 22 -4.07 5.17 4.84
C ARG A 22 -3.86 4.88 3.35
N ILE A 23 -3.48 3.65 2.98
CA ILE A 23 -3.35 3.25 1.58
C ILE A 23 -4.71 3.38 0.86
N ILE A 24 -5.78 2.90 1.50
CA ILE A 24 -7.14 3.00 0.96
C ILE A 24 -7.58 4.46 0.84
N ALA A 25 -7.39 5.25 1.89
CA ALA A 25 -7.72 6.67 1.86
C ALA A 25 -6.92 7.42 0.79
N TYR A 26 -5.63 7.11 0.64
CA TYR A 26 -4.79 7.73 -0.37
C TYR A 26 -5.29 7.42 -1.78
N ARG A 27 -5.62 6.16 -2.11
CA ARG A 27 -6.14 5.83 -3.44
C ARG A 27 -7.54 6.40 -3.71
N ASP A 28 -8.35 6.57 -2.67
CA ASP A 28 -9.68 7.18 -2.78
C ASP A 28 -9.57 8.69 -3.06
N GLU A 29 -8.64 9.36 -2.40
CA GLU A 29 -8.48 10.81 -2.48
C GLU A 29 -7.60 11.26 -3.66
N LYS A 30 -6.52 10.52 -3.97
CA LYS A 30 -5.56 10.80 -5.04
C LYS A 30 -5.84 10.05 -6.34
N GLY A 31 -6.64 8.99 -6.28
CA GLY A 31 -6.82 8.04 -7.37
C GLY A 31 -5.89 6.83 -7.28
N PRO A 32 -6.01 5.87 -8.20
CA PRO A 32 -5.29 4.61 -8.16
C PRO A 32 -3.76 4.80 -8.21
N PHE A 33 -3.04 3.92 -7.51
CA PHE A 33 -1.59 3.86 -7.57
C PHE A 33 -1.13 3.37 -8.94
N ALA A 34 -0.30 4.15 -9.61
CA ALA A 34 0.29 3.78 -10.90
C ALA A 34 1.36 2.68 -10.74
N THR A 35 2.09 2.69 -9.62
CA THR A 35 3.12 1.69 -9.29
C THR A 35 3.13 1.42 -7.80
N VAL A 36 3.77 0.31 -7.40
CA VAL A 36 3.99 -0.02 -5.98
C VAL A 36 4.84 1.07 -5.30
N ASP A 37 5.70 1.76 -6.04
CA ASP A 37 6.52 2.87 -5.52
C ASP A 37 5.70 4.08 -5.10
N SER A 38 4.54 4.32 -5.71
CA SER A 38 3.63 5.40 -5.30
C SER A 38 3.08 5.21 -3.88
N LEU A 39 3.25 4.02 -3.28
CA LEU A 39 2.97 3.81 -1.86
C LEU A 39 3.91 4.60 -0.96
N VAL A 40 5.08 5.05 -1.43
CA VAL A 40 6.03 5.87 -0.66
C VAL A 40 5.43 7.21 -0.25
N ASP A 41 4.48 7.72 -1.02
CA ASP A 41 3.75 8.95 -0.73
C ASP A 41 2.77 8.78 0.45
N VAL A 42 2.45 7.55 0.83
CA VAL A 42 1.60 7.26 1.98
C VAL A 42 2.42 7.40 3.25
N GLN A 43 2.01 8.33 4.12
CA GLN A 43 2.73 8.61 5.36
C GLN A 43 2.84 7.35 6.24
N GLY A 44 4.09 6.96 6.53
CA GLY A 44 4.42 5.77 7.32
C GLY A 44 4.79 4.53 6.48
N ILE A 45 4.67 4.59 5.15
CA ILE A 45 5.28 3.61 4.25
C ILE A 45 6.70 4.09 3.92
N GLY A 46 7.68 3.29 4.31
CA GLY A 46 9.08 3.52 3.98
C GLY A 46 9.58 2.68 2.80
N PRO A 47 10.80 2.94 2.32
CA PRO A 47 11.42 2.16 1.25
C PRO A 47 11.61 0.68 1.61
N ASN A 48 11.77 0.34 2.89
CA ASN A 48 11.82 -1.06 3.34
C ASN A 48 10.52 -1.80 3.04
N ASN A 49 9.38 -1.18 3.35
CA ASN A 49 8.07 -1.75 3.08
C ASN A 49 7.87 -1.96 1.57
N ILE A 50 8.28 -1.00 0.74
CA ILE A 50 8.12 -1.07 -0.72
C ILE A 50 8.93 -2.22 -1.32
N ASN A 51 10.15 -2.46 -0.85
CA ASN A 51 10.95 -3.59 -1.34
C ASN A 51 10.30 -4.94 -1.05
N GLU A 52 9.72 -5.10 0.13
CA GLU A 52 8.94 -6.30 0.49
C GLU A 52 7.70 -6.42 -0.41
N PHE A 53 6.95 -5.33 -0.57
CA PHE A 53 5.72 -5.33 -1.36
C PHE A 53 5.95 -5.56 -2.85
N ARG A 54 7.02 -5.01 -3.43
CA ARG A 54 7.37 -5.24 -4.84
C ARG A 54 7.55 -6.72 -5.17
N SER A 55 7.91 -7.54 -4.19
CA SER A 55 8.07 -8.98 -4.36
C SER A 55 6.78 -9.77 -4.07
N LEU A 56 5.82 -9.17 -3.37
CA LEU A 56 4.61 -9.85 -2.86
C LEU A 56 3.32 -9.41 -3.57
N ILE A 57 3.29 -8.22 -4.15
CA ILE A 57 2.09 -7.63 -4.76
C ILE A 57 2.40 -6.90 -6.07
N THR A 58 1.41 -6.87 -6.95
CA THR A 58 1.43 -6.10 -8.19
C THR A 58 0.52 -4.87 -8.06
N ALA A 59 0.93 -3.74 -8.65
CA ALA A 59 0.09 -2.57 -8.86
C ALA A 59 -0.77 -2.76 -10.12
N GLU A 60 -1.67 -3.74 -10.08
CA GLU A 60 -2.82 -3.82 -10.99
C GLU A 60 -4.04 -3.20 -10.30
#